data_AF-A0A832ZHS7-F1
#
_entry.id   AF-A0A832ZHS7-F1
#
_cell.length_a   1.000
_cell.length_b   1.000
_cell.length_c   1.000
_cell.angle_alpha   90.00
_cell.angle_beta   90.00
_cell.angle_gamma   90.00
#
_symmetry.space_group_name_H-M   'P 1'
#
loop_
_entity.id
_entity.type
_entity.pdbx_description
1 polymer ?
#
loop_
_entity_poly.entity_id
_entity_poly.type
_entity_poly.pdbx_seq_one_letter_code
_entity_poly.pdbx_strand_id
1 'polypeptide(L)' 'MGIKLLDSSLLYGEYDIIIKIDAENIEKLRSIVLDIIRKLDGVERTITLIAAIT' A
#
# COMPACT_ATOMS: atom_id res chain seq x y z
N MET A 1 -5.46 10.98 -13.06
CA MET A 1 -5.87 11.16 -11.64
C MET A 1 -6.20 9.83 -11.02
N GLY A 2 -5.20 8.98 -10.76
CA GLY A 2 -5.43 7.61 -10.32
C GLY A 2 -4.29 7.02 -9.50
N ILE A 3 -4.66 6.17 -8.55
CA ILE A 3 -3.76 5.22 -7.92
C ILE A 3 -3.82 3.95 -8.77
N LYS A 4 -2.67 3.35 -9.06
CA LYS A 4 -2.56 2.15 -9.88
C LYS A 4 -1.97 1.02 -9.05
N LEU A 5 -2.68 -0.11 -8.98
CA LEU A 5 -2.10 -1.35 -8.49
C LEU A 5 -1.16 -1.89 -9.57
N LEU A 6 0.13 -2.02 -9.25
CA LEU A 6 1.13 -2.60 -10.13
C LEU A 6 1.27 -4.10 -9.89
N ASP A 7 1.23 -4.53 -8.63
CA ASP A 7 1.34 -5.93 -8.25
C ASP A 7 0.73 -6.20 -6.86
N SER A 8 0.34 -7.44 -6.61
CA SER A 8 -0.15 -7.91 -5.32
C SER A 8 0.10 -9.41 -5.17
N SER A 9 0.52 -9.84 -3.98
CA SER A 9 0.70 -11.25 -3.67
C SER A 9 0.41 -11.55 -2.21
N LEU A 10 -0.14 -12.74 -1.97
CA LEU A 10 -0.19 -13.33 -0.64
C LEU A 10 1.17 -13.93 -0.32
N LEU A 11 1.61 -13.75 0.91
CA LEU A 11 2.92 -14.18 1.36
C LEU A 11 2.80 -15.23 2.46
N TYR A 12 3.81 -16.08 2.55
CA TYR A 12 4.12 -16.83 3.75
C TYR A 12 5.27 -16.10 4.45
N GLY A 13 5.09 -15.70 5.71
CA GLY A 13 6.12 -14.98 6.47
C GLY A 13 5.55 -14.07 7.55
N GLU A 14 6.28 -13.01 7.88
CA GLU A 14 5.88 -12.01 8.89
C GLU A 14 4.66 -11.18 8.47
N TYR A 15 4.46 -11.01 7.16
CA TYR A 15 3.35 -10.28 6.57
C TYR A 15 2.52 -11.22 5.69
N ASP A 16 1.21 -11.04 5.70
CA ASP A 16 0.29 -11.88 4.92
C ASP A 16 0.15 -11.43 3.46
N ILE A 17 0.36 -10.14 3.19
CA ILE A 17 0.12 -9.50 1.89
C ILE A 17 1.23 -8.49 1.58
N ILE A 18 1.68 -8.47 0.33
CA ILE A 18 2.45 -7.36 -0.22
C ILE A 18 1.74 -6.78 -1.44
N ILE A 19 1.72 -5.45 -1.54
CA ILE A 19 1.16 -4.71 -2.66
C ILE A 19 2.15 -3.68 -3.17
N LYS A 20 2.27 -3.58 -4.49
CA LYS A 20 3.02 -2.51 -5.15
C LYS A 20 2.01 -1.58 -5.82
N ILE A 21 2.01 -0.32 -5.39
CA ILE A 21 1.11 0.70 -5.91
C ILE A 21 1.92 1.87 -6.45
N ASP A 22 1.41 2.48 -7.52
CA ASP A 22 1.90 3.73 -8.08
C ASP A 22 0.85 4.82 -7.82
N ALA A 23 1.31 5.99 -7.39
CA ALA A 23 0.45 7.10 -7.01
C ALA A 23 1.04 8.40 -7.56
N GLU A 24 0.17 9.27 -8.03
CA GLU A 24 0.57 10.53 -8.69
C GLU A 24 1.36 11.48 -7.78
N ASN A 25 1.12 11.40 -6.48
CA ASN A 25 1.83 12.18 -5.48
C ASN A 25 1.73 11.53 -4.09
N ILE A 26 2.57 12.02 -3.18
CA ILE A 26 2.67 11.52 -1.81
C ILE A 26 1.35 11.65 -1.03
N GLU A 27 0.54 12.68 -1.30
CA GLU A 27 -0.71 12.88 -0.58
C GLU A 27 -1.77 11.84 -0.94
N LYS A 28 -1.81 11.44 -2.21
CA LYS A 28 -2.64 10.31 -2.63
C LYS A 28 -2.16 8.99 -2.05
N LEU A 29 -0.85 8.76 -2.00
CA LEU A 29 -0.29 7.59 -1.32
C LEU A 29 -0.67 7.57 0.17
N ARG A 30 -0.54 8.72 0.85
CA ARG A 30 -0.90 8.84 2.27
C ARG A 30 -2.39 8.58 2.49
N SER A 31 -3.26 9.15 1.66
CA SER A 31 -4.71 8.96 1.79
C SER A 31 -5.11 7.49 1.59
N ILE A 32 -4.59 6.78 0.59
CA ILE A 32 -4.95 5.35 0.44
C ILE A 32 -4.45 4.49 1.60
N VAL A 33 -3.26 4.76 2.12
CA VAL A 33 -2.73 3.99 3.26
C VAL A 33 -3.55 4.26 4.53
N LEU A 34 -3.79 5.52 4.87
CA LEU A 34 -4.42 5.90 6.15
C LEU A 34 -5.95 5.77 6.13
N ASP A 35 -6.59 6.13 5.01
CA ASP A 35 -8.04 6.23 4.95
C ASP A 35 -8.71 4.96 4.44
N ILE A 36 -7.96 4.13 3.72
CA ILE A 36 -8.49 2.89 3.13
C ILE A 36 -7.80 1.69 3.77
N ILE A 37 -6.52 1.44 3.44
CA ILE A 37 -5.85 0.17 3.79
C ILE A 37 -5.84 -0.09 5.29
N ARG A 38 -5.46 0.89 6.11
CA ARG A 38 -5.40 0.73 7.58
C ARG A 38 -6.76 0.69 8.27
N LYS A 39 -7.86 0.96 7.57
CA LYS A 39 -9.22 0.88 8.09
C LYS A 39 -9.98 -0.34 7.61
N LEU A 40 -9.39 -1.14 6.70
CA LEU A 40 -9.99 -2.40 6.27
C LEU A 40 -10.04 -3.36 7.45
N ASP A 41 -11.19 -4.01 7.62
CA ASP A 41 -11.36 -5.02 8.67
C ASP A 41 -10.37 -6.18 8.46
N GLY A 42 -9.77 -6.64 9.54
CA GLY A 42 -8.70 -7.66 9.51
C GLY A 42 -7.29 -7.16 9.21
N VAL A 43 -7.08 -5.87 8.88
CA VAL A 43 -5.72 -5.31 8.73
C VAL A 43 -5.18 -4.89 10.11
N GLU A 44 -4.33 -5.73 10.70
CA GLU A 44 -3.74 -5.42 12.02
C GLU A 44 -2.53 -4.47 11.95
N ARG A 45 -1.65 -4.69 10.97
CA ARG A 45 -0.38 -3.96 10.84
C ARG A 45 -0.04 -3.73 9.37
N THR A 46 0.57 -2.58 9.10
CA THR A 46 1.07 -2.23 7.76
C THR A 46 2.41 -1.53 7.86
N ILE A 47 3.32 -1.84 6.94
CA ILE A 47 4.54 -1.08 6.70
C ILE A 47 4.47 -0.53 5.27
N THR A 48 4.70 0.77 5.12
CA THR A 48 4.73 1.43 3.82
C THR A 48 6.17 1.72 3.43
N LEU A 49 6.63 1.06 2.36
CA LEU A 49 7.96 1.27 1.80
C LEU A 49 7.87 2.28 0.65
N ILE A 50 8.22 3.53 0.91
CA ILE A 50 8.21 4.59 -0.12
C ILE A 50 9.47 4.44 -0.97
N ALA A 51 9.29 4.14 -2.25
CA ALA A 51 10.38 4.10 -3.22
C ALA A 51 10.65 5.50 -3.77
N ALA A 52 11.90 5.95 -3.69
CA ALA A 52 12.37 7.06 -4.51
C ALA A 52 12.70 6.50 -5.90
N ILE A 53 11.92 6.87 -6.91
CA ILE A 53 12.27 6.58 -8.30
C ILE A 53 13.27 7.65 -8.71
N THR A 54 14.53 7.25 -8.88
CA THR A 54 15.62 8.07 -9.45
C THR A 54 15.67 7.89 -10.96
#